data_AF-A0A850LI41-F1
#
_entry.id   AF-A0A850LI41-F1
#
_cell.length_a   1.000
_cell.length_b   1.000
_cell.length_c   1.000
_cell.angle_alpha   90.00
_cell.angle_beta   90.00
_cell.angle_gamma   90.00
#
_symmetry.space_group_name_H-M   'P 1'
#
loop_
_entity.id
_entity.type
_entity.pdbx_description
1 polymer ?
#
loop_
_entity_poly.entity_id
_entity_poly.type
_entity_poly.pdbx_seq_one_letter_code
_entity_poly.pdbx_strand_id
1 'polypeptide(L)'
;MKRVVITGAGTINALGHSVPETLTAMREGKCGIGELEFRDVDRLAIRIGGQVRGFEAEGRFNRQQMSLYDRFTQFTLTAAKEAIDQAGLAFHGELAAKSGVVLGTAGGGVSTWDENYRSVYEEGKNRVHPFVVPKLMNNAAASHVSMEHNLKGPSFTVSTACASSNHAMAQAFSMVRSGMAPVMITGGSESMLCFGGVKAWEGLRVMSKDACRPFSANRNGMVQGEGAGIFVFEEYEHAKARGAEILCEVAGFAMSSDAADIVMPSKQGAARAMAGALADARINPGEVGYINAHGTGTAANDKTECAAVADVFGRHADSLMISSTKSMHGHLIGGTGAVELLACIMALRDWVIAPTIGYEEPDPECALDVVPNEAREAKVDVALSNAFAFGGLNAVLALRKV
;
A
#
# COMPACT_ATOMS: atom_id res chain seq x y z
N MET A 1 20.86 4.29 -17.15
CA MET A 1 20.22 4.12 -15.83
C MET A 1 20.17 2.63 -15.51
N LYS A 2 20.25 2.25 -14.23
CA LYS A 2 20.18 0.85 -13.80
C LYS A 2 18.75 0.32 -13.91
N ARG A 3 18.58 -0.97 -14.23
CA ARG A 3 17.28 -1.66 -14.12
C ARG A 3 17.06 -2.05 -12.65
N VAL A 4 15.81 -2.00 -12.20
CA VAL A 4 15.44 -2.27 -10.81
C VAL A 4 14.40 -3.38 -10.78
N VAL A 5 14.66 -4.40 -9.97
CA VAL A 5 13.79 -5.56 -9.82
C VAL A 5 13.35 -5.74 -8.39
N ILE A 6 12.23 -6.43 -8.21
CA ILE A 6 11.76 -6.86 -6.89
C ILE A 6 12.27 -8.27 -6.66
N THR A 7 13.09 -8.46 -5.63
CA THR A 7 13.67 -9.78 -5.28
C THR A 7 13.05 -10.40 -4.02
N GLY A 8 12.25 -9.63 -3.29
CA GLY A 8 11.53 -10.11 -2.13
C GLY A 8 10.30 -9.27 -1.84
N ALA A 9 9.27 -9.91 -1.30
CA ALA A 9 8.00 -9.34 -0.91
C ALA A 9 7.57 -9.93 0.44
N GLY A 10 6.94 -9.10 1.25
CA GLY A 10 6.40 -9.51 2.54
C GLY A 10 5.18 -8.69 2.90
N THR A 11 4.24 -9.28 3.64
CA THR A 11 3.00 -8.59 3.99
C THR A 11 2.35 -9.12 5.26
N ILE A 12 1.56 -8.27 5.88
CA ILE A 12 0.54 -8.64 6.84
C ILE A 12 -0.63 -7.68 6.66
N ASN A 13 -1.83 -8.21 6.45
CA ASN A 13 -3.03 -7.42 6.21
C ASN A 13 -4.29 -8.25 6.56
N ALA A 14 -5.48 -7.71 6.34
CA ALA A 14 -6.74 -8.36 6.67
C ALA A 14 -6.99 -9.69 5.92
N LEU A 15 -6.28 -9.96 4.84
CA LEU A 15 -6.41 -11.19 4.03
C LEU A 15 -5.46 -12.30 4.46
N GLY A 16 -4.37 -11.97 5.16
CA GLY A 16 -3.34 -12.94 5.54
C GLY A 16 -2.12 -12.30 6.19
N HIS A 17 -1.33 -13.13 6.88
CA HIS A 17 -0.10 -12.75 7.58
C HIS A 17 1.16 -13.07 6.78
N SER A 18 1.00 -13.42 5.51
CA SER A 18 2.09 -13.72 4.57
C SER A 18 1.67 -13.43 3.12
N VAL A 19 2.65 -13.36 2.22
CA VAL A 19 2.42 -13.18 0.79
C VAL A 19 1.60 -14.35 0.22
N PRO A 20 1.93 -15.64 0.45
CA PRO A 20 1.14 -16.74 -0.09
C PRO A 20 -0.33 -16.73 0.35
N GLU A 21 -0.60 -16.41 1.62
CA GLU A 21 -1.98 -16.29 2.14
C GLU A 21 -2.72 -15.15 1.45
N THR A 22 -2.10 -13.98 1.35
CA THR A 22 -2.69 -12.79 0.71
C THR A 22 -2.99 -13.04 -0.77
N LEU A 23 -2.06 -13.65 -1.51
CA LEU A 23 -2.25 -13.97 -2.92
C LEU A 23 -3.37 -15.00 -3.14
N THR A 24 -3.45 -16.01 -2.27
CA THR A 24 -4.53 -17.01 -2.30
C THR A 24 -5.88 -16.33 -2.05
N ALA A 25 -5.96 -15.47 -1.03
CA ALA A 25 -7.16 -14.74 -0.71
C ALA A 25 -7.61 -13.78 -1.83
N MET A 26 -6.66 -13.08 -2.48
CA MET A 26 -6.96 -12.24 -3.65
C MET A 26 -7.49 -13.07 -4.83
N ARG A 27 -6.87 -14.22 -5.12
CA ARG A 27 -7.33 -15.14 -6.17
C ARG A 27 -8.73 -15.69 -5.89
N GLU A 28 -9.06 -15.96 -4.63
CA GLU A 28 -10.35 -16.50 -4.22
C GLU A 28 -11.43 -15.44 -4.01
N GLY A 29 -11.10 -14.15 -4.12
CA GLY A 29 -12.04 -13.06 -3.85
C GLY A 29 -12.49 -13.01 -2.38
N LYS A 30 -11.62 -13.37 -1.43
CA LYS A 30 -11.96 -13.36 0.00
C LYS A 30 -12.08 -11.94 0.53
N CYS A 31 -13.15 -11.69 1.29
CA CYS A 31 -13.35 -10.42 1.98
C CYS A 31 -12.69 -10.46 3.37
N GLY A 32 -11.71 -9.59 3.61
CA GLY A 32 -11.09 -9.37 4.92
C GLY A 32 -11.79 -8.29 5.75
N ILE A 33 -12.81 -7.63 5.21
CA ILE A 33 -13.58 -6.60 5.90
C ILE A 33 -14.62 -7.27 6.81
N GLY A 34 -14.67 -6.84 8.08
CA GLY A 34 -15.70 -7.27 9.03
C GLY A 34 -15.79 -6.34 10.24
N GLU A 35 -16.52 -6.76 11.28
CA GLU A 35 -16.74 -5.98 12.49
C GLU A 35 -15.44 -5.63 13.22
N LEU A 36 -15.22 -4.36 13.53
CA LEU A 36 -14.04 -3.89 14.26
C LEU A 36 -14.08 -4.35 15.71
N GLU A 37 -12.92 -4.76 16.23
CA GLU A 37 -12.76 -5.16 17.62
C GLU A 37 -11.70 -4.29 18.30
N PHE A 38 -12.16 -3.32 19.10
CA PHE A 38 -11.36 -2.54 20.02
C PHE A 38 -12.26 -1.81 21.03
N ARG A 39 -11.65 -1.30 22.10
CA ARG A 39 -12.34 -0.53 23.14
C ARG A 39 -13.07 0.68 22.54
N ASP A 40 -14.31 0.92 23.00
CA ASP A 40 -15.15 2.05 22.57
C ASP A 40 -15.73 1.94 21.14
N VAL A 41 -15.61 0.79 20.45
CA VAL A 41 -16.18 0.59 19.10
C VAL A 41 -17.70 0.86 19.05
N ASP A 42 -18.43 0.60 20.13
CA ASP A 42 -19.87 0.87 20.22
C ASP A 42 -20.25 2.35 20.13
N ARG A 43 -19.28 3.25 20.31
CA ARG A 43 -19.47 4.70 20.18
C ARG A 43 -19.26 5.20 18.75
N LEU A 44 -18.89 4.32 17.82
CA LEU A 44 -18.73 4.60 16.41
C LEU A 44 -20.02 4.30 15.63
N ALA A 45 -20.28 5.14 14.63
CA ALA A 45 -21.26 4.90 13.57
C ALA A 45 -20.71 3.98 12.48
N ILE A 46 -19.38 3.96 12.27
CA ILE A 46 -18.67 3.02 11.41
C ILE A 46 -18.05 1.92 12.25
N ARG A 47 -18.48 0.68 12.03
CA ARG A 47 -18.09 -0.48 12.85
C ARG A 47 -17.41 -1.58 12.05
N ILE A 48 -17.13 -1.35 10.77
CA ILE A 48 -16.47 -2.32 9.91
C ILE A 48 -15.08 -1.83 9.47
N GLY A 49 -14.17 -2.77 9.22
CA GLY A 49 -12.85 -2.50 8.68
C GLY A 49 -12.09 -3.76 8.28
N GLY A 50 -11.07 -3.59 7.46
CA GLY A 50 -10.06 -4.60 7.16
C GLY A 50 -9.05 -4.71 8.31
N GLN A 51 -9.50 -5.24 9.45
CA GLN A 51 -8.66 -5.40 10.63
C GLN A 51 -7.78 -6.66 10.53
N VAL A 52 -6.50 -6.55 10.88
CA VAL A 52 -5.61 -7.73 10.97
C VAL A 52 -6.01 -8.53 12.22
N ARG A 53 -6.51 -9.75 12.02
CA ARG A 53 -7.01 -10.63 13.10
C ARG A 53 -6.04 -11.74 13.44
N GLY A 54 -6.00 -12.15 14.70
CA GLY A 54 -5.14 -13.25 15.15
C GLY A 54 -3.64 -12.94 15.07
N PHE A 55 -3.27 -11.66 14.98
CA PHE A 55 -1.88 -11.23 15.07
C PHE A 55 -1.45 -11.17 16.54
N GLU A 56 -0.69 -12.16 16.96
CA GLU A 56 -0.05 -12.21 18.28
C GLU A 56 1.35 -11.63 18.19
N ALA A 57 1.57 -10.50 18.89
CA ALA A 57 2.87 -9.84 18.95
C ALA A 57 3.78 -10.50 19.99
N GLU A 58 3.20 -11.09 21.04
CA GLU A 58 3.88 -11.92 22.01
C GLU A 58 4.58 -13.10 21.33
N GLY A 59 5.85 -13.34 21.67
CA GLY A 59 6.66 -14.40 21.05
C GLY A 59 7.34 -13.97 19.74
N ARG A 60 6.82 -12.96 19.03
CA ARG A 60 7.51 -12.32 17.89
C ARG A 60 8.49 -11.24 18.35
N PHE A 61 8.06 -10.45 19.33
CA PHE A 61 8.85 -9.37 19.90
C PHE A 61 9.05 -9.57 21.40
N ASN A 62 10.23 -9.22 21.89
CA ASN A 62 10.50 -9.23 23.32
C ASN A 62 9.84 -8.01 24.02
N ARG A 63 9.82 -8.02 25.36
CA ARG A 63 9.17 -6.96 26.15
C ARG A 63 9.71 -5.56 25.88
N GLN A 64 11.01 -5.43 25.62
CA GLN A 64 11.64 -4.14 25.31
C GLN A 64 11.18 -3.62 23.95
N GLN A 65 11.17 -4.49 22.95
CA GLN A 65 10.66 -4.19 21.61
C GLN A 65 9.17 -3.78 21.64
N MET A 66 8.34 -4.53 22.36
CA MET A 66 6.91 -4.22 22.53
C MET A 66 6.66 -2.83 23.14
N SER A 67 7.56 -2.34 24.00
CA SER A 67 7.45 -1.00 24.58
C SER A 67 7.79 0.13 23.62
N LEU A 68 8.44 -0.19 22.49
CA LEU A 68 8.91 0.77 21.47
C LEU A 68 8.07 0.71 20.20
N TYR A 69 7.33 -0.37 19.95
CA TYR A 69 6.66 -0.59 18.65
C TYR A 69 5.16 -0.33 18.74
N ASP A 70 4.70 0.67 18.00
CA ASP A 70 3.29 0.77 17.65
C ASP A 70 2.90 -0.37 16.68
N ARG A 71 1.61 -0.65 16.56
CA ARG A 71 1.07 -1.74 15.74
C ARG A 71 1.50 -1.61 14.28
N PHE A 72 1.55 -0.39 13.70
CA PHE A 72 2.05 -0.21 12.33
C PHE A 72 3.54 -0.59 12.19
N THR A 73 4.35 -0.37 13.23
CA THR A 73 5.77 -0.77 13.27
C THR A 73 5.89 -2.29 13.39
N GLN A 74 5.08 -2.93 14.24
CA GLN A 74 5.04 -4.39 14.39
C GLN A 74 4.70 -5.10 13.07
N PHE A 75 3.71 -4.57 12.33
CA PHE A 75 3.38 -5.03 10.99
C PHE A 75 4.54 -4.87 10.01
N THR A 76 5.18 -3.70 10.03
CA THR A 76 6.33 -3.42 9.17
C THR A 76 7.45 -4.42 9.40
N LEU A 77 7.87 -4.65 10.64
CA LEU A 77 8.99 -5.55 10.94
C LEU A 77 8.67 -7.00 10.56
N THR A 78 7.42 -7.42 10.77
CA THR A 78 6.95 -8.75 10.33
C THR A 78 7.05 -8.90 8.81
N ALA A 79 6.52 -7.93 8.05
CA ALA A 79 6.55 -7.95 6.59
C ALA A 79 7.97 -7.76 6.03
N ALA A 80 8.80 -6.91 6.65
CA ALA A 80 10.18 -6.68 6.24
C ALA A 80 11.02 -7.94 6.40
N LYS A 81 10.81 -8.69 7.49
CA LYS A 81 11.45 -9.98 7.70
C LYS A 81 11.12 -10.96 6.58
N GLU A 82 9.83 -11.13 6.25
CA GLU A 82 9.41 -12.00 5.14
C GLU A 82 10.04 -11.58 3.81
N ALA A 83 10.03 -10.27 3.49
CA ALA A 83 10.60 -9.76 2.25
C ALA A 83 12.11 -9.97 2.15
N ILE A 84 12.86 -9.70 3.22
CA ILE A 84 14.33 -9.82 3.25
C ILE A 84 14.75 -11.29 3.24
N ASP A 85 14.03 -12.15 3.97
CA ASP A 85 14.25 -13.58 3.97
C ASP A 85 14.01 -14.16 2.56
N GLN A 86 12.91 -13.79 1.89
CA GLN A 86 12.64 -14.20 0.51
C GLN A 86 13.73 -13.70 -0.45
N ALA A 87 14.17 -12.46 -0.28
CA ALA A 87 15.25 -11.93 -1.11
C ALA A 87 16.58 -12.66 -0.89
N GLY A 88 16.78 -13.34 0.23
CA GLY A 88 18.04 -14.03 0.54
C GLY A 88 19.21 -13.08 0.75
N LEU A 89 18.96 -11.90 1.33
CA LEU A 89 19.98 -10.88 1.59
C LEU A 89 20.37 -10.81 3.07
N ALA A 90 21.67 -10.66 3.30
CA ALA A 90 22.24 -10.31 4.60
C ALA A 90 23.11 -9.06 4.44
N PHE A 91 22.84 -8.04 5.25
CA PHE A 91 23.47 -6.72 5.09
C PHE A 91 24.70 -6.58 5.98
N HIS A 92 25.88 -6.71 5.36
CA HIS A 92 27.18 -6.53 5.99
C HIS A 92 28.11 -5.66 5.13
N GLY A 93 29.17 -5.12 5.74
CA GLY A 93 30.20 -4.34 5.05
C GLY A 93 29.64 -3.22 4.17
N GLU A 94 30.09 -3.18 2.92
CA GLU A 94 29.67 -2.19 1.91
C GLU A 94 28.17 -2.28 1.56
N LEU A 95 27.59 -3.48 1.54
CA LEU A 95 26.17 -3.65 1.23
C LEU A 95 25.30 -3.00 2.31
N ALA A 96 25.66 -3.19 3.59
CA ALA A 96 25.02 -2.49 4.71
C ALA A 96 25.20 -0.97 4.63
N ALA A 97 26.42 -0.50 4.29
CA ALA A 97 26.74 0.93 4.21
C ALA A 97 25.93 1.67 3.13
N LYS A 98 25.53 0.97 2.07
CA LYS A 98 24.88 1.56 0.89
C LYS A 98 23.39 1.24 0.74
N SER A 99 22.91 0.20 1.42
CA SER A 99 21.49 -0.18 1.35
C SER A 99 20.68 0.53 2.43
N GLY A 100 19.47 0.93 2.08
CA GLY A 100 18.64 1.80 2.91
C GLY A 100 17.18 1.36 3.01
N VAL A 101 16.37 2.20 3.65
CA VAL A 101 14.96 1.95 3.93
C VAL A 101 14.13 3.18 3.59
N VAL A 102 13.15 3.06 2.68
CA VAL A 102 12.19 4.15 2.42
C VAL A 102 10.78 3.61 2.51
N LEU A 103 10.06 3.99 3.57
CA LEU A 103 8.71 3.49 3.83
C LEU A 103 7.66 4.59 3.76
N GLY A 104 6.45 4.22 3.35
CA GLY A 104 5.27 5.07 3.40
C GLY A 104 4.41 4.81 4.65
N THR A 105 3.94 5.88 5.29
CA THR A 105 2.82 5.86 6.26
C THR A 105 2.15 7.24 6.26
N ALA A 106 0.86 7.32 6.51
CA ALA A 106 0.17 8.59 6.70
C ALA A 106 0.08 8.95 8.18
N GLY A 107 -0.33 8.00 9.04
CA GLY A 107 -0.67 8.26 10.43
C GLY A 107 0.44 8.00 11.45
N GLY A 108 1.43 7.16 11.13
CA GLY A 108 2.40 6.70 12.12
C GLY A 108 1.73 5.93 13.27
N GLY A 109 2.17 6.14 14.51
CA GLY A 109 1.64 5.42 15.67
C GLY A 109 0.37 6.03 16.26
N VAL A 110 -0.72 6.00 15.49
CA VAL A 110 -2.02 6.58 15.90
C VAL A 110 -2.64 5.84 17.08
N SER A 111 -2.47 4.52 17.18
CA SER A 111 -2.90 3.75 18.36
C SER A 111 -2.20 4.21 19.63
N THR A 112 -0.89 4.46 19.57
CA THR A 112 -0.13 5.05 20.68
C THR A 112 -0.60 6.45 21.04
N TRP A 113 -0.98 7.28 20.05
CA TRP A 113 -1.60 8.60 20.31
C TRP A 113 -2.91 8.47 21.10
N ASP A 114 -3.82 7.62 20.63
CA ASP A 114 -5.14 7.41 21.23
C ASP A 114 -5.02 6.88 22.67
N GLU A 115 -4.19 5.86 22.89
CA GLU A 115 -3.89 5.32 24.21
C GLU A 115 -3.27 6.35 25.15
N ASN A 116 -2.33 7.16 24.64
CA ASN A 116 -1.65 8.17 25.44
C ASN A 116 -2.61 9.29 25.88
N TYR A 117 -3.48 9.77 24.99
CA TYR A 117 -4.49 10.75 25.36
C TYR A 117 -5.49 10.20 26.37
N ARG A 118 -5.87 8.92 26.24
CA ARG A 118 -6.70 8.24 27.24
C ARG A 118 -6.03 8.22 28.61
N SER A 119 -4.76 7.83 28.68
CA SER A 119 -3.98 7.81 29.91
C SER A 119 -3.95 9.18 30.60
N VAL A 120 -3.84 10.28 29.85
CA VAL A 120 -3.76 11.63 30.44
C VAL A 120 -5.14 12.18 30.79
N TYR A 121 -6.08 12.19 29.84
CA TYR A 121 -7.35 12.90 30.00
C TYR A 121 -8.43 12.07 30.71
N GLU A 122 -8.50 10.77 30.46
CA GLU A 122 -9.50 9.90 31.07
C GLU A 122 -9.01 9.36 32.41
N GLU A 123 -7.79 8.82 32.46
CA GLU A 123 -7.24 8.19 33.67
C GLU A 123 -6.57 9.19 34.63
N GLY A 124 -6.42 10.45 34.22
CA GLY A 124 -5.84 11.51 35.06
C GLY A 124 -4.36 11.33 35.38
N LYS A 125 -3.61 10.56 34.58
CA LYS A 125 -2.18 10.33 34.82
C LYS A 125 -1.36 11.56 34.43
N ASN A 126 -0.57 12.06 35.39
CA ASN A 126 0.37 13.16 35.17
C ASN A 126 1.66 12.76 34.43
N ARG A 127 1.93 11.45 34.25
CA ARG A 127 3.12 10.95 33.57
C ARG A 127 2.72 9.91 32.53
N VAL A 128 3.28 10.06 31.34
CA VAL A 128 3.15 9.11 30.23
C VAL A 128 4.41 8.27 30.10
N HIS A 129 4.34 7.17 29.35
CA HIS A 129 5.50 6.30 29.13
C HIS A 129 6.61 7.07 28.37
N PRO A 130 7.90 6.93 28.74
CA PRO A 130 8.99 7.69 28.11
C PRO A 130 9.17 7.39 26.62
N PHE A 131 8.69 6.24 26.14
CA PHE A 131 8.78 5.84 24.74
C PHE A 131 7.57 6.23 23.88
N VAL A 132 6.62 7.01 24.39
CA VAL A 132 5.48 7.49 23.59
C VAL A 132 5.95 8.16 22.30
N VAL A 133 6.92 9.09 22.38
CA VAL A 133 7.44 9.80 21.19
C VAL A 133 8.13 8.84 20.20
N PRO A 134 9.14 8.04 20.59
CA PRO A 134 9.75 7.05 19.69
C PRO A 134 8.74 6.11 19.04
N LYS A 135 7.70 5.71 19.78
CA LYS A 135 6.68 4.76 19.33
C LYS A 135 5.70 5.36 18.31
N LEU A 136 5.37 6.65 18.45
CA LEU A 136 4.41 7.33 17.57
C LEU A 136 5.01 7.96 16.31
N MET A 137 6.33 8.17 16.28
CA MET A 137 7.02 8.82 15.16
C MET A 137 6.67 8.15 13.83
N ASN A 138 6.33 8.95 12.81
CA ASN A 138 6.04 8.42 11.47
C ASN A 138 7.22 7.59 10.92
N ASN A 139 8.45 7.99 11.26
CA ASN A 139 9.65 7.28 10.85
C ASN A 139 10.08 6.12 11.76
N ALA A 140 9.31 5.79 12.82
CA ALA A 140 9.66 4.72 13.76
C ALA A 140 9.86 3.38 13.03
N ALA A 141 8.95 3.03 12.13
CA ALA A 141 9.03 1.80 11.34
C ALA A 141 10.30 1.73 10.47
N ALA A 142 10.62 2.80 9.73
CA ALA A 142 11.82 2.84 8.90
C ALA A 142 13.10 2.75 9.74
N SER A 143 13.14 3.44 10.89
CA SER A 143 14.26 3.38 11.83
C SER A 143 14.43 1.97 12.42
N HIS A 144 13.34 1.29 12.77
CA HIS A 144 13.41 -0.06 13.33
C HIS A 144 13.84 -1.11 12.30
N VAL A 145 13.36 -1.04 11.06
CA VAL A 145 13.87 -1.92 9.97
C VAL A 145 15.36 -1.68 9.73
N SER A 146 15.78 -0.40 9.73
CA SER A 146 17.21 -0.05 9.57
C SER A 146 18.07 -0.64 10.69
N MET A 147 17.65 -0.50 11.95
CA MET A 147 18.37 -1.05 13.09
C MET A 147 18.40 -2.57 13.11
N GLU A 148 17.27 -3.23 12.80
CA GLU A 148 17.14 -4.69 12.84
C GLU A 148 18.00 -5.36 11.76
N HIS A 149 18.08 -4.77 10.58
CA HIS A 149 18.81 -5.33 9.44
C HIS A 149 20.16 -4.64 9.16
N ASN A 150 20.65 -3.77 10.05
CA ASN A 150 21.93 -3.09 9.91
C ASN A 150 22.07 -2.30 8.59
N LEU A 151 21.00 -1.64 8.16
CA LEU A 151 20.95 -0.81 6.94
C LEU A 151 21.40 0.61 7.27
N LYS A 152 22.46 1.09 6.62
CA LYS A 152 23.12 2.37 6.92
C LYS A 152 23.08 3.38 5.76
N GLY A 153 22.47 2.99 4.63
CA GLY A 153 22.18 3.89 3.52
C GLY A 153 20.99 4.82 3.80
N PRO A 154 20.47 5.49 2.74
CA PRO A 154 19.36 6.44 2.88
C PRO A 154 18.15 5.83 3.59
N SER A 155 17.76 6.40 4.73
CA SER A 155 16.70 5.85 5.57
C SER A 155 15.73 6.92 6.03
N PHE A 156 14.49 6.90 5.53
CA PHE A 156 13.47 7.90 5.87
C PHE A 156 12.05 7.40 5.58
N THR A 157 11.07 8.21 5.95
CA THR A 157 9.65 7.93 5.72
C THR A 157 9.01 9.02 4.86
N VAL A 158 8.14 8.59 3.95
CA VAL A 158 7.31 9.47 3.12
C VAL A 158 5.89 9.49 3.69
N SER A 159 5.32 10.69 3.82
CA SER A 159 3.94 10.90 4.26
C SER A 159 3.20 11.80 3.28
N THR A 160 2.39 11.18 2.42
CA THR A 160 1.60 11.81 1.37
C THR A 160 0.20 11.18 1.32
N ALA A 161 -0.38 11.01 2.51
CA ALA A 161 -1.68 10.36 2.72
C ALA A 161 -1.77 8.99 2.02
N CYS A 162 -2.80 8.76 1.21
CA CYS A 162 -3.04 7.47 0.55
C CYS A 162 -1.95 7.05 -0.46
N ALA A 163 -1.10 7.99 -0.89
CA ALA A 163 -0.02 7.77 -1.85
C ALA A 163 1.33 7.53 -1.18
N SER A 164 1.41 7.54 0.17
CA SER A 164 2.67 7.43 0.91
C SER A 164 3.54 6.27 0.47
N SER A 165 2.98 5.06 0.35
CA SER A 165 3.73 3.87 -0.08
C SER A 165 4.17 3.93 -1.53
N ASN A 166 3.34 4.40 -2.46
CA ASN A 166 3.73 4.54 -3.86
C ASN A 166 4.81 5.62 -4.04
N HIS A 167 4.74 6.75 -3.32
CA HIS A 167 5.82 7.73 -3.31
C HIS A 167 7.10 7.17 -2.68
N ALA A 168 7.00 6.43 -1.57
CA ALA A 168 8.17 5.79 -0.95
C ALA A 168 8.86 4.82 -1.92
N MET A 169 8.08 3.96 -2.59
CA MET A 169 8.58 3.02 -3.59
C MET A 169 9.16 3.73 -4.82
N ALA A 170 8.56 4.82 -5.28
CA ALA A 170 9.11 5.66 -6.35
C ALA A 170 10.48 6.26 -5.99
N GLN A 171 10.62 6.76 -4.75
CA GLN A 171 11.91 7.28 -4.26
C GLN A 171 12.95 6.16 -4.16
N ALA A 172 12.59 5.00 -3.58
CA ALA A 172 13.48 3.84 -3.50
C ALA A 172 13.92 3.36 -4.89
N PHE A 173 13.00 3.28 -5.84
CA PHE A 173 13.29 2.96 -7.24
C PHE A 173 14.28 3.96 -7.84
N SER A 174 14.09 5.26 -7.64
CA SER A 174 15.01 6.30 -8.13
C SER A 174 16.42 6.16 -7.53
N MET A 175 16.52 5.82 -6.25
CA MET A 175 17.80 5.58 -5.56
C MET A 175 18.55 4.38 -6.14
N VAL A 176 17.85 3.27 -6.42
CA VAL A 176 18.48 2.11 -7.07
C VAL A 176 18.83 2.41 -8.53
N ARG A 177 17.89 2.99 -9.28
CA ARG A 177 18.04 3.32 -10.70
C ARG A 177 19.22 4.27 -10.99
N SER A 178 19.46 5.21 -10.09
CA SER A 178 20.57 6.17 -10.16
C SER A 178 21.91 5.60 -9.67
N GLY A 179 21.91 4.44 -9.01
CA GLY A 179 23.10 3.84 -8.40
C GLY A 179 23.46 4.41 -7.02
N MET A 180 22.56 5.17 -6.39
CA MET A 180 22.76 5.67 -5.02
C MET A 180 22.77 4.55 -3.99
N ALA A 181 21.96 3.50 -4.20
CA ALA A 181 21.92 2.31 -3.37
C ALA A 181 21.80 1.06 -4.26
N PRO A 182 22.48 -0.06 -3.94
CA PRO A 182 22.31 -1.31 -4.68
C PRO A 182 20.99 -2.01 -4.33
N VAL A 183 20.51 -1.83 -3.10
CA VAL A 183 19.29 -2.42 -2.54
C VAL A 183 18.56 -1.39 -1.69
N MET A 184 17.25 -1.33 -1.82
CA MET A 184 16.37 -0.54 -0.96
C MET A 184 15.23 -1.40 -0.43
N ILE A 185 15.05 -1.38 0.88
CA ILE A 185 13.83 -1.91 1.50
C ILE A 185 12.76 -0.81 1.41
N THR A 186 11.61 -1.12 0.82
CA THR A 186 10.58 -0.13 0.58
C THR A 186 9.17 -0.71 0.67
N GLY A 187 8.14 0.13 0.60
CA GLY A 187 6.75 -0.26 0.78
C GLY A 187 6.03 0.70 1.72
N GLY A 188 5.15 0.19 2.58
CA GLY A 188 4.47 1.00 3.57
C GLY A 188 3.61 0.20 4.54
N SER A 189 3.20 0.87 5.61
CA SER A 189 2.41 0.30 6.69
C SER A 189 1.47 1.34 7.28
N GLU A 190 0.34 0.88 7.78
CA GLU A 190 -0.62 1.71 8.51
C GLU A 190 -1.40 0.90 9.54
N SER A 191 -1.71 1.52 10.68
CA SER A 191 -2.62 0.97 11.68
C SER A 191 -3.36 2.10 12.38
N MET A 192 -4.49 2.51 11.79
CA MET A 192 -5.36 3.56 12.33
C MET A 192 -6.72 3.04 12.80
N LEU A 193 -6.89 1.72 12.90
CA LEU A 193 -8.11 1.08 13.41
C LEU A 193 -8.14 1.10 14.94
N CYS A 194 -8.12 2.30 15.51
CA CYS A 194 -8.38 2.61 16.91
C CYS A 194 -9.53 3.61 17.00
N PHE A 195 -10.06 3.85 18.21
CA PHE A 195 -11.22 4.73 18.39
C PHE A 195 -11.00 6.13 17.81
N GLY A 196 -9.93 6.83 18.22
CA GLY A 196 -9.62 8.17 17.72
C GLY A 196 -9.36 8.21 16.21
N GLY A 197 -8.70 7.18 15.67
CA GLY A 197 -8.43 7.03 14.25
C GLY A 197 -9.72 6.95 13.43
N VAL A 198 -10.57 5.94 13.71
CA VAL A 198 -11.84 5.77 12.98
C VAL A 198 -12.75 6.99 13.18
N LYS A 199 -12.83 7.54 14.39
CA LYS A 199 -13.66 8.70 14.70
C LYS A 199 -13.33 9.94 13.86
N ALA A 200 -12.05 10.20 13.60
CA ALA A 200 -11.63 11.31 12.77
C ALA A 200 -12.18 11.19 11.33
N TRP A 201 -12.16 9.98 10.78
CA TRP A 201 -12.65 9.71 9.43
C TRP A 201 -14.18 9.69 9.32
N GLU A 202 -14.92 9.35 10.39
CA GLU A 202 -16.37 9.57 10.43
C GLU A 202 -16.73 11.04 10.21
N GLY A 203 -15.91 11.95 10.75
CA GLY A 203 -16.09 13.39 10.61
C GLY A 203 -16.06 13.86 9.14
N LEU A 204 -15.29 13.18 8.29
CA LEU A 204 -15.20 13.46 6.86
C LEU A 204 -16.40 12.91 6.05
N ARG A 205 -17.18 11.99 6.62
CA ARG A 205 -18.35 11.37 5.96
C ARG A 205 -18.05 10.68 4.63
N VAL A 206 -16.85 10.12 4.50
CA VAL A 206 -16.39 9.36 3.32
C VAL A 206 -16.42 7.84 3.52
N MET A 207 -16.81 7.39 4.72
CA MET A 207 -16.77 5.98 5.09
C MET A 207 -18.10 5.27 4.83
N SER A 208 -18.00 4.05 4.30
CA SER A 208 -19.11 3.10 4.19
C SER A 208 -19.37 2.42 5.54
N LYS A 209 -20.64 2.02 5.74
CA LYS A 209 -21.09 1.30 6.93
C LYS A 209 -21.19 -0.20 6.75
N ASP A 210 -21.21 -0.67 5.51
CA ASP A 210 -21.64 -2.04 5.19
C ASP A 210 -20.64 -2.80 4.30
N ALA A 211 -20.04 -2.16 3.30
CA ALA A 211 -19.07 -2.80 2.42
C ALA A 211 -18.20 -1.80 1.65
N CYS A 212 -17.06 -2.27 1.15
CA CYS A 212 -16.26 -1.55 0.15
C CYS A 212 -16.66 -2.05 -1.25
N ARG A 213 -17.35 -1.22 -2.04
CA ARG A 213 -17.85 -1.58 -3.39
C ARG A 213 -17.26 -0.69 -4.49
N PRO A 214 -15.94 -0.73 -4.77
CA PRO A 214 -15.33 0.12 -5.80
C PRO A 214 -16.05 -0.01 -7.15
N PHE A 215 -16.27 1.13 -7.81
CA PHE A 215 -16.89 1.26 -9.13
C PHE A 215 -18.35 0.81 -9.26
N SER A 216 -18.95 0.17 -8.25
CA SER A 216 -20.38 -0.18 -8.24
C SER A 216 -21.23 1.09 -8.16
N ALA A 217 -22.37 1.12 -8.87
CA ALA A 217 -23.27 2.29 -8.87
C ALA A 217 -23.80 2.63 -7.48
N ASN A 218 -23.98 1.61 -6.63
CA ASN A 218 -24.45 1.74 -5.26
C ASN A 218 -23.33 1.94 -4.22
N ARG A 219 -22.10 2.26 -4.64
CA ARG A 219 -21.00 2.59 -3.72
C ARG A 219 -21.34 3.81 -2.87
N ASN A 220 -21.00 3.77 -1.59
CA ASN A 220 -21.41 4.76 -0.61
C ASN A 220 -20.24 5.25 0.28
N GLY A 221 -19.00 4.84 -0.03
CA GLY A 221 -17.82 5.24 0.73
C GLY A 221 -16.74 4.16 0.78
N MET A 222 -15.61 4.53 1.38
CA MET A 222 -14.49 3.63 1.63
C MET A 222 -14.63 2.88 2.95
N VAL A 223 -13.95 1.75 3.07
CA VAL A 223 -13.75 1.05 4.36
C VAL A 223 -12.27 1.12 4.71
N GLN A 224 -11.91 1.47 5.95
CA GLN A 224 -10.50 1.48 6.37
C GLN A 224 -9.96 0.08 6.61
N GLY A 225 -8.68 -0.12 6.35
CA GLY A 225 -7.95 -1.33 6.72
C GLY A 225 -6.65 -0.99 7.47
N GLU A 226 -5.97 -2.03 7.94
CA GLU A 226 -4.62 -1.94 8.51
C GLU A 226 -3.70 -3.04 7.98
N GLY A 227 -2.39 -2.84 8.09
CA GLY A 227 -1.40 -3.79 7.64
C GLY A 227 -0.16 -3.15 7.04
N ALA A 228 0.70 -3.98 6.45
CA ALA A 228 1.93 -3.59 5.79
C ALA A 228 2.17 -4.41 4.51
N GLY A 229 2.81 -3.79 3.52
CA GLY A 229 3.47 -4.45 2.41
C GLY A 229 4.90 -3.93 2.32
N ILE A 230 5.88 -4.84 2.21
CA ILE A 230 7.31 -4.50 2.16
C ILE A 230 7.96 -5.27 1.01
N PHE A 231 8.88 -4.61 0.31
CA PHE A 231 9.56 -5.10 -0.87
C PHE A 231 11.06 -4.82 -0.80
N VAL A 232 11.83 -5.70 -1.43
CA VAL A 232 13.26 -5.51 -1.67
C VAL A 232 13.44 -5.08 -3.12
N PHE A 233 13.71 -3.79 -3.33
CA PHE A 233 14.08 -3.26 -4.64
C PHE A 233 15.59 -3.37 -4.81
N GLU A 234 16.02 -3.96 -5.90
CA GLU A 234 17.42 -4.34 -6.10
C GLU A 234 17.87 -4.05 -7.53
N GLU A 235 19.13 -3.66 -7.67
CA GLU A 235 19.74 -3.45 -8.97
C GLU A 235 19.82 -4.78 -9.75
N TYR A 236 19.37 -4.78 -11.00
CA TYR A 236 19.18 -6.02 -11.78
C TYR A 236 20.45 -6.87 -11.94
N GLU A 237 21.60 -6.25 -12.22
CA GLU A 237 22.85 -7.00 -12.38
C GLU A 237 23.35 -7.55 -11.03
N HIS A 238 23.16 -6.80 -9.94
CA HIS A 238 23.42 -7.27 -8.57
C HIS A 238 22.54 -8.48 -8.22
N ALA A 239 21.23 -8.40 -8.47
CA ALA A 239 20.28 -9.51 -8.27
C ALA A 239 20.69 -10.75 -9.08
N LYS A 240 21.02 -10.56 -10.37
CA LYS A 240 21.47 -11.65 -11.24
C LYS A 240 22.79 -12.27 -10.78
N ALA A 241 23.77 -11.46 -10.41
CA ALA A 241 25.09 -11.93 -10.01
C ALA A 241 25.03 -12.87 -8.80
N ARG A 242 24.08 -12.66 -7.90
CA ARG A 242 23.84 -13.53 -6.74
C ARG A 242 22.78 -14.62 -6.97
N GLY A 243 22.22 -14.73 -8.17
CA GLY A 243 21.19 -15.73 -8.50
C GLY A 243 19.86 -15.54 -7.79
N ALA A 244 19.47 -14.28 -7.52
CA ALA A 244 18.21 -13.96 -6.86
C ALA A 244 17.00 -14.41 -7.70
N GLU A 245 15.94 -14.88 -7.03
CA GLU A 245 14.62 -14.93 -7.66
C GLU A 245 14.15 -13.48 -7.93
N ILE A 246 13.64 -13.25 -9.13
CA ILE A 246 13.12 -11.94 -9.55
C ILE A 246 11.61 -12.07 -9.74
N LEU A 247 10.84 -11.32 -8.94
CA LEU A 247 9.38 -11.33 -8.98
C LEU A 247 8.83 -10.53 -10.17
N CYS A 248 9.36 -9.33 -10.38
CA CYS A 248 9.08 -8.47 -11.54
C CYS A 248 10.10 -7.32 -11.61
N GLU A 249 10.04 -6.52 -12.69
CA GLU A 249 10.79 -5.27 -12.85
C GLU A 249 9.89 -4.08 -12.51
N VAL A 250 10.43 -3.13 -11.74
CA VAL A 250 9.85 -1.79 -11.63
C VAL A 250 10.39 -0.99 -12.81
N ALA A 251 9.57 -0.76 -13.82
CA ALA A 251 10.02 -0.21 -15.10
C ALA A 251 10.02 1.33 -15.07
N GLY A 252 9.13 1.95 -14.30
CA GLY A 252 9.10 3.40 -14.14
C GLY A 252 8.06 3.87 -13.13
N PHE A 253 8.04 5.17 -12.91
CA PHE A 253 7.07 5.82 -12.02
C PHE A 253 6.78 7.25 -12.47
N ALA A 254 5.70 7.81 -11.96
CA ALA A 254 5.56 9.25 -11.88
C ALA A 254 4.76 9.69 -10.66
N MET A 255 4.99 10.95 -10.30
CA MET A 255 4.30 11.63 -9.22
C MET A 255 3.76 12.95 -9.77
N SER A 256 2.57 13.34 -9.35
CA SER A 256 1.99 14.63 -9.74
C SER A 256 1.24 15.25 -8.56
N SER A 257 1.00 16.56 -8.65
CA SER A 257 0.10 17.26 -7.74
C SER A 257 -1.11 17.81 -8.49
N ASP A 258 -2.28 17.77 -7.85
CA ASP A 258 -3.50 18.38 -8.36
C ASP A 258 -3.47 19.90 -8.20
N ALA A 259 -2.85 20.39 -7.12
CA ALA A 259 -2.79 21.80 -6.73
C ALA A 259 -4.17 22.51 -6.78
N ALA A 260 -5.24 21.80 -6.39
CA ALA A 260 -6.62 22.26 -6.55
C ALA A 260 -7.41 22.23 -5.25
N ASP A 261 -7.59 21.05 -4.65
CA ASP A 261 -8.41 20.85 -3.45
C ASP A 261 -7.74 19.85 -2.49
N ILE A 262 -8.05 19.96 -1.20
CA ILE A 262 -7.49 19.10 -0.15
C ILE A 262 -8.12 17.69 -0.12
N VAL A 263 -9.36 17.53 -0.60
CA VAL A 263 -10.13 16.29 -0.53
C VAL A 263 -10.60 15.83 -1.91
N MET A 264 -10.94 16.76 -2.80
CA MET A 264 -11.47 16.40 -4.12
C MET A 264 -10.35 15.98 -5.09
N PRO A 265 -10.49 14.82 -5.76
CA PRO A 265 -9.48 14.35 -6.71
C PRO A 265 -9.53 15.11 -8.04
N SER A 266 -8.40 15.17 -8.75
CA SER A 266 -8.32 15.72 -10.10
C SER A 266 -8.09 14.65 -11.17
N LYS A 267 -8.99 14.62 -12.16
CA LYS A 267 -8.83 13.80 -13.38
C LYS A 267 -7.48 14.06 -14.06
N GLN A 268 -7.11 15.34 -14.18
CA GLN A 268 -5.87 15.72 -14.87
C GLN A 268 -4.62 15.33 -14.09
N GLY A 269 -4.65 15.39 -12.76
CA GLY A 269 -3.52 14.98 -11.93
C GLY A 269 -3.27 13.48 -11.99
N ALA A 270 -4.34 12.68 -11.86
CA ALA A 270 -4.29 11.23 -12.05
C ALA A 270 -3.79 10.86 -13.46
N ALA A 271 -4.33 11.49 -14.51
CA ALA A 271 -3.90 11.27 -15.89
C ALA A 271 -2.41 11.62 -16.11
N ARG A 272 -1.93 12.74 -15.56
CA ARG A 272 -0.50 13.11 -15.60
C ARG A 272 0.39 12.07 -14.93
N ALA A 273 -0.03 11.52 -13.79
CA ALA A 273 0.74 10.50 -13.09
C ALA A 273 0.78 9.19 -13.89
N MET A 274 -0.33 8.72 -14.43
CA MET A 274 -0.34 7.52 -15.29
C MET A 274 0.49 7.71 -16.56
N ALA A 275 0.25 8.78 -17.32
CA ALA A 275 1.00 9.07 -18.54
C ALA A 275 2.50 9.27 -18.27
N GLY A 276 2.85 9.93 -17.15
CA GLY A 276 4.22 10.11 -16.72
C GLY A 276 4.93 8.78 -16.41
N ALA A 277 4.24 7.85 -15.73
CA ALA A 277 4.81 6.54 -15.40
C ALA A 277 5.06 5.71 -16.67
N LEU A 278 4.13 5.77 -17.64
CA LEU A 278 4.32 5.14 -18.95
C LEU A 278 5.50 5.75 -19.71
N ALA A 279 5.63 7.08 -19.70
CA ALA A 279 6.75 7.77 -20.34
C ALA A 279 8.11 7.44 -19.70
N ASP A 280 8.20 7.45 -18.37
CA ASP A 280 9.40 7.08 -17.61
C ASP A 280 9.80 5.62 -17.87
N ALA A 281 8.82 4.71 -17.95
CA ALA A 281 9.02 3.30 -18.23
C ALA A 281 9.21 2.97 -19.73
N ARG A 282 9.01 3.96 -20.62
CA ARG A 282 8.99 3.79 -22.09
C ARG A 282 8.04 2.68 -22.52
N ILE A 283 6.83 2.67 -21.96
CA ILE A 283 5.75 1.74 -22.28
C ILE A 283 4.69 2.47 -23.09
N ASN A 284 4.24 1.88 -24.19
CA ASN A 284 3.07 2.39 -24.91
C ASN A 284 1.79 2.02 -24.15
N PRO A 285 0.76 2.88 -24.12
CA PRO A 285 -0.49 2.59 -23.41
C PRO A 285 -1.12 1.23 -23.80
N GLY A 286 -1.00 0.82 -25.07
CA GLY A 286 -1.52 -0.45 -25.58
C GLY A 286 -0.81 -1.71 -25.08
N GLU A 287 0.32 -1.58 -24.39
CA GLU A 287 1.03 -2.71 -23.77
C GLU A 287 0.53 -3.01 -22.35
N VAL A 288 -0.18 -2.07 -21.71
CA VAL A 288 -0.69 -2.25 -20.35
C VAL A 288 -1.84 -3.24 -20.37
N GLY A 289 -1.70 -4.36 -19.67
CA GLY A 289 -2.77 -5.36 -19.57
C GLY A 289 -3.61 -5.24 -18.30
N TYR A 290 -3.09 -4.59 -17.26
CA TYR A 290 -3.76 -4.50 -15.96
C TYR A 290 -3.47 -3.18 -15.23
N ILE A 291 -4.47 -2.67 -14.52
CA ILE A 291 -4.31 -1.62 -13.51
C ILE A 291 -4.88 -2.13 -12.18
N ASN A 292 -4.06 -2.19 -11.13
CA ASN A 292 -4.59 -2.15 -9.77
C ASN A 292 -4.91 -0.68 -9.44
N ALA A 293 -6.19 -0.36 -9.43
CA ALA A 293 -6.71 0.99 -9.27
C ALA A 293 -6.48 1.57 -7.86
N HIS A 294 -6.62 2.88 -7.73
CA HIS A 294 -6.84 3.48 -6.42
C HIS A 294 -8.23 3.12 -5.86
N GLY A 295 -9.28 3.12 -6.69
CA GLY A 295 -10.61 2.53 -6.49
C GLY A 295 -11.07 2.43 -5.03
N THR A 296 -11.35 3.57 -4.38
CA THR A 296 -11.64 3.62 -2.94
C THR A 296 -13.08 3.25 -2.58
N GLY A 297 -13.98 3.12 -3.56
CA GLY A 297 -15.42 2.98 -3.27
C GLY A 297 -16.13 4.30 -2.97
N THR A 298 -15.43 5.43 -3.15
CA THR A 298 -16.05 6.76 -3.04
C THR A 298 -16.55 7.22 -4.40
N ALA A 299 -17.69 7.93 -4.42
CA ALA A 299 -18.29 8.43 -5.65
C ALA A 299 -17.33 9.33 -6.46
N ALA A 300 -16.63 10.24 -5.76
CA ALA A 300 -15.72 11.20 -6.38
C ALA A 300 -14.46 10.54 -6.96
N ASN A 301 -13.80 9.64 -6.22
CA ASN A 301 -12.58 9.00 -6.68
C ASN A 301 -12.84 8.11 -7.89
N ASP A 302 -13.76 7.15 -7.75
CA ASP A 302 -13.87 6.05 -8.71
C ASP A 302 -14.25 6.59 -10.10
N LYS A 303 -15.18 7.55 -10.15
CA LYS A 303 -15.54 8.29 -11.38
C LYS A 303 -14.33 9.04 -11.96
N THR A 304 -13.59 9.75 -11.13
CA THR A 304 -12.45 10.57 -11.56
C THR A 304 -11.32 9.70 -12.10
N GLU A 305 -11.04 8.57 -11.45
CA GLU A 305 -10.04 7.60 -11.87
C GLU A 305 -10.46 6.93 -13.19
N CYS A 306 -11.71 6.45 -13.32
CA CYS A 306 -12.20 5.89 -14.58
C CYS A 306 -12.06 6.89 -15.74
N ALA A 307 -12.43 8.16 -15.51
CA ALA A 307 -12.29 9.20 -16.52
C ALA A 307 -10.82 9.49 -16.86
N ALA A 308 -9.91 9.43 -15.88
CA ALA A 308 -8.47 9.60 -16.12
C ALA A 308 -7.87 8.42 -16.91
N VAL A 309 -8.31 7.19 -16.63
CA VAL A 309 -7.91 5.99 -17.37
C VAL A 309 -8.39 6.09 -18.82
N ALA A 310 -9.65 6.44 -19.04
CA ALA A 310 -10.18 6.65 -20.40
C ALA A 310 -9.37 7.69 -21.19
N ASP A 311 -8.97 8.79 -20.55
CA ASP A 311 -8.14 9.84 -21.20
C ASP A 311 -6.74 9.35 -21.58
N VAL A 312 -6.08 8.58 -20.71
CA VAL A 312 -4.69 8.13 -20.93
C VAL A 312 -4.63 6.98 -21.94
N PHE A 313 -5.60 6.07 -21.89
CA PHE A 313 -5.58 4.83 -22.68
C PHE A 313 -6.40 4.93 -23.96
N GLY A 314 -7.30 5.90 -24.09
CA GLY A 314 -8.17 6.06 -25.26
C GLY A 314 -8.92 4.75 -25.57
N ARG A 315 -8.87 4.30 -26.83
CA ARG A 315 -9.51 3.04 -27.25
C ARG A 315 -8.99 1.80 -26.52
N HIS A 316 -7.77 1.83 -26.00
CA HIS A 316 -7.23 0.69 -25.25
C HIS A 316 -7.96 0.46 -23.92
N ALA A 317 -8.61 1.50 -23.38
CA ALA A 317 -9.40 1.40 -22.15
C ALA A 317 -10.53 0.36 -22.25
N ASP A 318 -11.09 0.14 -23.46
CA ASP A 318 -12.17 -0.83 -23.71
C ASP A 318 -11.72 -2.29 -23.54
N SER A 319 -10.41 -2.55 -23.60
CA SER A 319 -9.80 -3.88 -23.45
C SER A 319 -8.91 -4.02 -22.21
N LEU A 320 -8.77 -2.94 -21.43
CA LEU A 320 -7.90 -2.89 -20.27
C LEU A 320 -8.63 -3.41 -19.05
N MET A 321 -8.04 -4.42 -18.39
CA MET A 321 -8.55 -4.89 -17.10
C MET A 321 -8.11 -3.93 -16.00
N ILE A 322 -9.04 -3.56 -15.13
CA ILE A 322 -8.79 -2.77 -13.94
C ILE A 322 -9.44 -3.46 -12.76
N SER A 323 -8.82 -3.45 -11.58
CA SER A 323 -9.53 -3.89 -10.36
C SER A 323 -9.10 -3.11 -9.15
N SER A 324 -9.95 -3.09 -8.12
CA SER A 324 -9.60 -2.56 -6.81
C SER A 324 -9.62 -3.64 -5.76
N THR A 325 -8.43 -4.05 -5.34
CA THR A 325 -8.27 -5.03 -4.25
C THR A 325 -8.65 -4.45 -2.88
N LYS A 326 -8.86 -3.12 -2.75
CA LYS A 326 -9.46 -2.51 -1.54
C LYS A 326 -10.85 -3.05 -1.22
N SER A 327 -11.55 -3.61 -2.21
CA SER A 327 -12.79 -4.35 -1.99
C SER A 327 -12.62 -5.54 -1.03
N MET A 328 -11.41 -6.09 -0.94
CA MET A 328 -11.05 -7.25 -0.10
C MET A 328 -10.36 -6.85 1.20
N HIS A 329 -9.32 -6.00 1.14
CA HIS A 329 -8.49 -5.65 2.32
C HIS A 329 -8.81 -4.29 2.96
N GLY A 330 -9.75 -3.54 2.38
CA GLY A 330 -10.03 -2.16 2.80
C GLY A 330 -8.95 -1.18 2.35
N HIS A 331 -9.03 0.05 2.83
CA HIS A 331 -8.09 1.11 2.51
C HIS A 331 -7.14 1.34 3.69
N LEU A 332 -5.91 0.84 3.57
CA LEU A 332 -4.82 0.96 4.56
C LEU A 332 -4.16 2.35 4.54
N ILE A 333 -4.86 3.38 4.09
CA ILE A 333 -4.35 4.75 3.88
C ILE A 333 -2.93 4.74 3.30
N GLY A 334 -1.90 5.09 4.08
CA GLY A 334 -0.52 5.17 3.59
C GLY A 334 0.13 3.84 3.23
N GLY A 335 -0.32 2.73 3.80
CA GLY A 335 0.19 1.38 3.52
C GLY A 335 -0.43 0.70 2.29
N THR A 336 -1.50 1.28 1.72
CA THR A 336 -2.35 0.58 0.74
C THR A 336 -1.62 0.19 -0.53
N GLY A 337 -0.94 1.15 -1.17
CA GLY A 337 -0.26 0.91 -2.44
C GLY A 337 0.80 -0.20 -2.37
N ALA A 338 1.38 -0.42 -1.20
CA ALA A 338 2.30 -1.52 -0.97
C ALA A 338 1.60 -2.89 -0.94
N VAL A 339 0.48 -3.05 -0.24
CA VAL A 339 -0.30 -4.31 -0.27
C VAL A 339 -0.83 -4.58 -1.68
N GLU A 340 -1.26 -3.53 -2.38
CA GLU A 340 -1.80 -3.59 -3.74
C GLU A 340 -0.77 -4.00 -4.80
N LEU A 341 0.51 -3.74 -4.56
CA LEU A 341 1.59 -4.17 -5.44
C LEU A 341 1.62 -5.70 -5.59
N LEU A 342 1.17 -6.45 -4.58
CA LEU A 342 1.08 -7.91 -4.64
C LEU A 342 0.09 -8.38 -5.73
N ALA A 343 -1.02 -7.66 -5.94
CA ALA A 343 -1.97 -7.97 -7.00
C ALA A 343 -1.33 -7.75 -8.38
N CYS A 344 -0.51 -6.72 -8.54
CA CYS A 344 0.25 -6.50 -9.77
C CYS A 344 1.31 -7.58 -10.00
N ILE A 345 2.03 -8.00 -8.95
CA ILE A 345 2.99 -9.11 -9.03
C ILE A 345 2.28 -10.41 -9.42
N MET A 346 1.13 -10.70 -8.83
CA MET A 346 0.30 -11.87 -9.18
C MET A 346 -0.15 -11.83 -10.63
N ALA A 347 -0.57 -10.67 -11.13
CA ALA A 347 -0.95 -10.49 -12.53
C ALA A 347 0.21 -10.77 -13.50
N LEU A 348 1.43 -10.30 -13.18
CA LEU A 348 2.60 -10.46 -14.05
C LEU A 348 3.21 -11.88 -13.99
N ARG A 349 3.31 -12.43 -12.78
CA ARG A 349 3.96 -13.72 -12.52
C ARG A 349 3.03 -14.88 -12.82
N ASP A 350 1.82 -14.82 -12.26
CA ASP A 350 0.88 -15.94 -12.22
C ASP A 350 -0.24 -15.80 -13.26
N TRP A 351 -0.29 -14.68 -13.98
CA TRP A 351 -1.36 -14.35 -14.95
C TRP A 351 -2.76 -14.43 -14.35
N VAL A 352 -2.88 -14.05 -13.08
CA VAL A 352 -4.15 -13.98 -12.38
C VAL A 352 -4.42 -12.55 -11.94
N ILE A 353 -5.54 -12.03 -12.40
CA ILE A 353 -6.02 -10.69 -12.08
C ILE A 353 -6.97 -10.80 -10.89
N ALA A 354 -6.61 -10.13 -9.80
CA ALA A 354 -7.45 -10.08 -8.60
C ALA A 354 -8.79 -9.38 -8.92
N PRO A 355 -9.91 -9.83 -8.35
CA PRO A 355 -11.22 -9.25 -8.62
C PRO A 355 -11.46 -7.95 -7.85
N THR A 356 -12.45 -7.19 -8.32
CA THR A 356 -13.17 -6.22 -7.50
C THR A 356 -14.41 -6.89 -6.93
N ILE A 357 -14.37 -7.32 -5.67
CA ILE A 357 -15.52 -7.98 -5.02
C ILE A 357 -16.58 -6.96 -4.57
N GLY A 358 -17.81 -7.42 -4.35
CA GLY A 358 -18.91 -6.55 -3.93
C GLY A 358 -19.39 -5.60 -5.05
N TYR A 359 -19.04 -5.89 -6.30
CA TYR A 359 -19.57 -5.18 -7.45
C TYR A 359 -20.97 -5.71 -7.77
N GLU A 360 -21.98 -4.88 -7.51
CA GLU A 360 -23.40 -5.29 -7.56
C GLU A 360 -24.13 -4.68 -8.75
N GLU A 361 -23.85 -3.41 -9.06
CA GLU A 361 -24.57 -2.64 -10.07
C GLU A 361 -23.61 -1.87 -10.99
N PRO A 362 -23.81 -1.89 -12.32
CA PRO A 362 -22.97 -1.15 -13.24
C PRO A 362 -23.21 0.36 -13.14
N ASP A 363 -22.12 1.12 -13.03
CA ASP A 363 -22.14 2.59 -13.08
C ASP A 363 -21.74 3.07 -14.50
N PRO A 364 -22.62 3.79 -15.22
CA PRO A 364 -22.28 4.39 -16.52
C PRO A 364 -21.10 5.35 -16.49
N GLU A 365 -20.78 5.94 -15.33
CA GLU A 365 -19.62 6.83 -15.16
C GLU A 365 -18.31 6.08 -14.92
N CYS A 366 -18.38 4.76 -14.71
CA CYS A 366 -17.26 3.85 -14.48
C CYS A 366 -17.28 2.69 -15.49
N ALA A 367 -17.42 2.99 -16.78
CA ALA A 367 -17.53 2.00 -17.86
C ALA A 367 -16.18 1.37 -18.26
N LEU A 368 -15.51 0.71 -17.31
CA LEU A 368 -14.29 -0.09 -17.52
C LEU A 368 -14.53 -1.54 -17.11
N ASP A 369 -13.69 -2.46 -17.57
CA ASP A 369 -13.70 -3.85 -17.13
C ASP A 369 -13.05 -3.97 -15.73
N VAL A 370 -13.89 -3.84 -14.70
CA VAL A 370 -13.48 -3.82 -13.29
C VAL A 370 -13.15 -5.19 -12.70
N VAL A 371 -13.11 -6.24 -13.53
CA VAL A 371 -12.91 -7.64 -13.12
C VAL A 371 -13.85 -7.98 -11.94
N PRO A 372 -15.18 -7.94 -12.16
CA PRO A 372 -16.15 -7.97 -11.07
C PRO A 372 -16.22 -9.35 -10.42
N ASN A 373 -16.09 -9.38 -9.09
CA ASN A 373 -16.37 -10.48 -8.16
C ASN A 373 -15.48 -11.74 -8.27
N GLU A 374 -15.08 -12.15 -9.46
CA GLU A 374 -14.31 -13.37 -9.71
C GLU A 374 -12.95 -13.03 -10.33
N ALA A 375 -11.89 -13.63 -9.78
CA ALA A 375 -10.56 -13.48 -10.34
C ALA A 375 -10.53 -14.01 -11.77
N ARG A 376 -9.66 -13.42 -12.61
CA ARG A 376 -9.57 -13.79 -14.02
C ARG A 376 -8.16 -14.23 -14.38
N GLU A 377 -8.04 -15.35 -15.07
CA GLU A 377 -6.78 -15.71 -15.71
C GLU A 377 -6.60 -14.91 -17.01
N ALA A 378 -5.54 -14.12 -17.08
CA ALA A 378 -5.22 -13.34 -18.27
C ALA A 378 -3.71 -13.06 -18.35
N LYS A 379 -3.14 -13.23 -19.55
CA LYS A 379 -1.73 -12.93 -19.80
C LYS A 379 -1.52 -11.43 -19.80
N VAL A 380 -0.72 -10.95 -18.85
CA VAL A 380 -0.34 -9.55 -18.71
C VAL A 380 1.16 -9.46 -18.52
N ASP A 381 1.79 -8.58 -19.30
CA ASP A 381 3.24 -8.32 -19.23
C ASP A 381 3.56 -6.94 -18.64
N VAL A 382 2.57 -6.05 -18.54
CA VAL A 382 2.67 -4.73 -17.91
C VAL A 382 1.46 -4.47 -17.03
N ALA A 383 1.73 -4.05 -15.78
CA ALA A 383 0.72 -3.63 -14.81
C ALA A 383 1.03 -2.25 -14.24
N LEU A 384 -0.01 -1.48 -13.91
CA LEU A 384 0.11 -0.22 -13.16
C LEU A 384 -0.48 -0.34 -11.74
N SER A 385 0.16 0.31 -10.77
CA SER A 385 -0.39 0.53 -9.43
C SER A 385 -0.66 2.02 -9.22
N ASN A 386 -1.93 2.37 -9.04
CA ASN A 386 -2.39 3.74 -8.88
C ASN A 386 -2.63 4.11 -7.40
N ALA A 387 -2.18 5.29 -7.00
CA ALA A 387 -2.57 5.91 -5.74
C ALA A 387 -2.83 7.42 -5.91
N PHE A 388 -4.05 7.85 -5.59
CA PHE A 388 -4.53 9.23 -5.76
C PHE A 388 -5.05 9.78 -4.44
N ALA A 389 -4.18 10.46 -3.70
CA ALA A 389 -4.43 10.79 -2.31
C ALA A 389 -5.11 12.13 -2.10
N PHE A 390 -5.77 12.26 -0.95
CA PHE A 390 -6.07 13.57 -0.35
C PHE A 390 -4.80 14.45 -0.31
N GLY A 391 -5.00 15.75 -0.41
CA GLY A 391 -3.95 16.73 -0.73
C GLY A 391 -3.59 16.79 -2.21
N GLY A 392 -4.28 16.01 -3.04
CA GLY A 392 -4.04 15.97 -4.48
C GLY A 392 -2.65 15.45 -4.81
N LEU A 393 -2.20 14.41 -4.10
CA LEU A 393 -0.87 13.83 -4.24
C LEU A 393 -0.99 12.49 -4.96
N ASN A 394 -0.54 12.43 -6.21
CA ASN A 394 -0.71 11.26 -7.06
C ASN A 394 0.61 10.53 -7.26
N ALA A 395 0.54 9.20 -7.34
CA ALA A 395 1.68 8.33 -7.53
C ALA A 395 1.30 7.09 -8.33
N VAL A 396 2.01 6.83 -9.43
CA VAL A 396 1.81 5.63 -10.25
C VAL A 396 3.13 4.91 -10.43
N LEU A 397 3.12 3.60 -10.21
CA LEU A 397 4.23 2.70 -10.53
C LEU A 397 3.87 1.87 -11.76
N ALA A 398 4.81 1.75 -12.70
CA ALA A 398 4.71 0.85 -13.84
C ALA A 398 5.61 -0.37 -13.61
N LEU A 399 5.01 -1.55 -13.64
CA LEU A 399 5.68 -2.83 -13.45
C LEU A 399 5.69 -3.62 -14.75
N ARG A 400 6.74 -4.40 -14.97
CA ARG A 400 6.90 -5.26 -16.14
C ARG A 400 7.36 -6.65 -15.72
N LYS A 401 6.91 -7.66 -16.46
CA LYS A 401 7.48 -9.00 -16.39
C LYS A 401 8.96 -8.98 -16.84
N VAL A 402 9.83 -9.72 -16.15
CA VAL A 402 11.29 -9.75 -16.40
C VAL A 402 11.68 -10.71 -17.50
#